data_AF-A0A1Z8A211-F1
#
_entry.id   AF-A0A1Z8A211-F1
#
_cell.length_a   1.000
_cell.length_b   1.000
_cell.length_c   1.000
_cell.angle_alpha   90.00
_cell.angle_beta   90.00
_cell.angle_gamma   90.00
#
_symmetry.space_group_name_H-M   'P 1'
#
loop_
_entity.id
_entity.type
_entity.pdbx_description
1 polymer ?
#
loop_
_entity_poly.entity_id
_entity_poly.type
_entity_poly.pdbx_seq_one_letter_code
_entity_poly.pdbx_strand_id
1 'polypeptide(L)'
;MKKLGDHRIGVDSGIAHGFSDFANDGEMWAGTGDRVRRVNVEFSEPFLNPPVVHLGFAMWDISNAANTRVELAAENVTATGFTTVFQTWGDTKVARMRANWMAIGEVENDEIWDV
;
A
#
# COMPACT_ATOMS: atom_id res chain seq x y z
N MET A 1 20.52 1.45 1.48
CA MET A 1 20.39 2.91 1.72
C MET A 1 20.23 3.59 0.36
N LYS A 2 19.11 4.28 0.13
CA LYS A 2 18.88 5.06 -1.11
C LYS A 2 19.30 6.51 -0.82
N LYS A 3 20.13 7.09 -1.69
CA LYS A 3 20.50 8.51 -1.63
C LYS A 3 19.57 9.28 -2.57
N LEU A 4 19.10 10.46 -2.16
CA LEU A 4 18.29 11.37 -2.97
C LEU A 4 19.10 12.64 -3.21
N GLY A 5 18.91 13.27 -4.38
CA GLY A 5 19.54 14.53 -4.74
C GLY A 5 19.11 15.71 -3.85
N ASP A 6 20.03 16.66 -3.69
CA ASP A 6 20.05 17.65 -2.60
C ASP A 6 18.91 18.70 -2.63
N HIS A 7 18.08 18.75 -3.69
CA HIS A 7 17.04 19.78 -3.88
C HIS A 7 15.76 19.30 -4.58
N ARG A 8 15.51 17.98 -4.66
CA ARG A 8 14.37 17.40 -5.38
C ARG A 8 13.79 16.25 -4.58
N ILE A 9 13.10 16.53 -3.48
CA ILE A 9 12.45 15.49 -2.67
C ILE A 9 10.95 15.76 -2.66
N GLY A 10 10.21 14.89 -3.33
CA GLY A 10 8.76 14.82 -3.24
C GLY A 10 8.33 13.84 -2.15
N VAL A 11 7.21 14.15 -1.50
CA VAL A 11 6.53 13.26 -0.58
C VAL A 11 5.06 13.20 -0.96
N ASP A 12 4.59 11.99 -1.24
CA ASP A 12 3.16 11.73 -1.45
C ASP A 12 2.66 10.74 -0.40
N SER A 13 1.39 10.82 -0.04
CA SER A 13 0.80 9.95 0.98
C SER A 13 -0.70 9.77 0.79
N GLY A 14 -1.24 8.67 1.31
CA GLY A 14 -2.66 8.41 1.23
C GLY A 14 -3.09 7.15 1.96
N ILE A 15 -4.31 6.71 1.67
CA ILE A 15 -4.91 5.50 2.22
C ILE A 15 -5.26 4.54 1.08
N ALA A 16 -4.72 3.33 1.13
CA ALA A 16 -5.14 2.23 0.27
C ALA A 16 -6.30 1.48 0.94
N HIS A 17 -7.46 1.49 0.28
CA HIS A 17 -8.65 0.77 0.73
C HIS A 17 -8.58 -0.69 0.29
N GLY A 18 -8.19 -1.58 1.20
CA GLY A 18 -8.02 -3.01 0.91
C GLY A 18 -9.32 -3.70 0.53
N PHE A 19 -10.18 -3.94 1.51
CA PHE A 19 -11.43 -4.68 1.35
C PHE A 19 -12.37 -4.52 2.56
N SER A 20 -13.63 -4.95 2.37
CA SER A 20 -14.66 -5.04 3.42
C SER A 20 -15.59 -6.23 3.13
N ASP A 21 -15.23 -7.39 3.64
CA ASP A 21 -15.75 -8.68 3.20
C ASP A 21 -16.79 -9.30 4.14
N PHE A 22 -16.92 -8.79 5.38
CA PHE A 22 -17.86 -9.34 6.37
C PHE A 22 -19.31 -9.36 5.88
N ALA A 23 -19.78 -8.27 5.27
CA ALA A 23 -21.19 -8.13 4.89
C ALA A 23 -21.62 -9.04 3.72
N ASN A 24 -20.65 -9.55 2.96
CA ASN A 24 -20.91 -10.27 1.71
C ASN A 24 -20.30 -11.69 1.71
N ASP A 25 -19.85 -12.19 2.87
CA ASP A 25 -19.06 -13.43 2.97
C ASP A 25 -17.89 -13.49 1.97
N GLY A 26 -17.17 -12.36 1.83
CA GLY A 26 -16.05 -12.24 0.90
C GLY A 26 -14.86 -13.14 1.28
N GLU A 27 -13.96 -13.32 0.33
CA GLU A 27 -12.85 -14.28 0.41
C GLU A 27 -11.99 -14.10 1.67
N MET A 28 -11.72 -12.86 2.08
CA MET A 28 -10.89 -12.58 3.27
C MET A 28 -11.60 -12.91 4.59
N TRP A 29 -12.94 -12.94 4.60
CA TRP A 29 -13.75 -13.28 5.77
C TRP A 29 -14.11 -14.77 5.83
N ALA A 30 -14.57 -15.34 4.72
CA ALA A 30 -15.13 -16.70 4.70
C ALA A 30 -14.15 -17.78 4.22
N GLY A 31 -13.13 -17.40 3.44
CA GLY A 31 -12.16 -18.35 2.88
C GLY A 31 -11.17 -18.92 3.91
N THR A 32 -10.32 -19.83 3.45
CA THR A 32 -9.24 -20.45 4.22
C THR A 32 -8.01 -20.64 3.34
N GLY A 33 -6.84 -20.84 3.94
CA GLY A 33 -5.58 -20.91 3.20
C GLY A 33 -5.14 -19.52 2.73
N ASP A 34 -4.20 -19.50 1.79
CA ASP A 34 -3.60 -18.27 1.29
C ASP A 34 -4.60 -17.44 0.50
N ARG A 35 -4.79 -16.19 0.91
CA ARG A 35 -5.71 -15.25 0.29
C ARG A 35 -5.06 -13.88 0.17
N VAL A 36 -5.23 -13.25 -0.98
CA VAL A 36 -4.51 -12.02 -1.34
C VAL A 36 -5.45 -11.03 -2.01
N ARG A 37 -5.45 -9.79 -1.51
CA ARG A 37 -6.11 -8.66 -2.14
C ARG A 37 -5.07 -7.64 -2.62
N ARG A 38 -5.13 -7.26 -3.89
CA ARG A 38 -4.27 -6.25 -4.50
C ARG A 38 -5.05 -4.97 -4.77
N VAL A 39 -4.46 -3.84 -4.44
CA VAL A 39 -5.01 -2.50 -4.69
C VAL A 39 -3.93 -1.66 -5.36
N ASN A 40 -4.21 -1.16 -6.55
CA ASN A 40 -3.30 -0.23 -7.22
C ASN A 40 -3.47 1.16 -6.63
N VAL A 41 -2.35 1.83 -6.40
CA VAL A 41 -2.29 3.21 -5.93
C VAL A 41 -1.52 4.00 -6.99
N GLU A 42 -2.12 5.10 -7.44
CA GLU A 42 -1.48 6.08 -8.30
C GLU A 42 -1.00 7.24 -7.43
N PHE A 43 0.20 7.73 -7.72
CA PHE A 43 0.70 8.96 -7.10
C PHE A 43 0.02 10.17 -7.73
N SER A 44 -0.08 11.26 -6.97
CA SER A 44 -0.64 12.53 -7.41
C SER A 44 0.13 13.14 -8.58
N GLU A 45 1.44 12.88 -8.64
CA GLU A 45 2.33 13.23 -9.74
C GLU A 45 3.42 12.16 -9.91
N PRO A 46 4.04 12.03 -11.10
CA PRO A 46 5.13 11.08 -11.30
C PRO A 46 6.42 11.51 -10.57
N PHE A 47 7.07 10.56 -9.91
CA PHE A 47 8.47 10.69 -9.51
C PHE A 47 9.41 10.46 -10.70
N LEU A 48 10.64 10.98 -10.63
CA LEU A 48 11.69 10.75 -11.64
C LEU A 48 12.11 9.28 -11.74
N ASN A 49 12.09 8.58 -10.61
CA ASN A 49 12.45 7.17 -10.47
C ASN A 49 11.52 6.53 -9.43
N PRO A 50 11.33 5.19 -9.44
CA PRO A 50 10.53 4.51 -8.43
C PRO A 50 10.88 4.96 -7.00
N PRO A 51 9.93 5.56 -6.24
CA PRO A 51 10.20 6.11 -4.91
C PRO A 51 10.40 5.00 -3.88
N VAL A 52 10.81 5.36 -2.67
CA VAL A 52 10.70 4.45 -1.52
C VAL A 52 9.28 4.56 -0.99
N VAL A 53 8.58 3.42 -0.90
CA VAL A 53 7.22 3.36 -0.34
C VAL A 53 7.27 2.70 1.03
N HIS A 54 6.69 3.37 2.02
CA HIS A 54 6.44 2.84 3.35
C HIS A 54 4.93 2.62 3.54
N LEU A 55 4.58 1.46 4.08
CA LEU A 55 3.20 1.08 4.40
C LEU A 55 3.02 0.92 5.90
N GLY A 56 1.84 1.26 6.40
CA GLY A 56 1.39 0.93 7.74
C GLY A 56 -0.06 0.43 7.72
N PHE A 57 -0.45 -0.31 8.76
CA PHE A 57 -1.86 -0.62 8.98
C PHE A 57 -2.56 0.63 9.49
N ALA A 58 -3.54 1.12 8.73
CA ALA A 58 -4.40 2.23 9.16
C ALA A 58 -5.67 1.73 9.85
N MET A 59 -6.16 0.55 9.48
CA MET A 59 -7.28 -0.12 10.14
C MET A 59 -7.22 -1.62 9.86
N TRP A 60 -7.57 -2.41 10.86
CA TRP A 60 -7.86 -3.83 10.73
C TRP A 60 -9.11 -4.19 11.55
N ASP A 61 -9.85 -5.18 11.08
CA ASP A 61 -10.98 -5.78 11.78
C ASP A 61 -10.89 -7.29 11.54
N ILE A 62 -10.42 -8.02 12.54
CA ILE A 62 -10.01 -9.42 12.44
C ILE A 62 -10.74 -10.20 13.53
N SER A 63 -11.29 -11.36 13.18
CA SER A 63 -11.91 -12.27 14.15
C SER A 63 -10.90 -12.72 15.20
N ASN A 64 -11.35 -12.84 16.45
CA ASN A 64 -10.55 -13.34 17.56
C ASN A 64 -10.59 -14.88 17.71
N ALA A 65 -11.23 -15.59 16.78
CA ALA A 65 -11.44 -17.04 16.87
C ALA A 65 -10.20 -17.88 16.50
N ALA A 66 -9.21 -17.28 15.85
CA ALA A 66 -7.97 -17.93 15.42
C ALA A 66 -6.78 -16.98 15.55
N ASN A 67 -5.57 -17.49 15.34
CA ASN A 67 -4.36 -16.65 15.37
C ASN A 67 -4.43 -15.56 14.30
N THR A 68 -4.01 -14.34 14.67
CA THR A 68 -3.90 -13.24 13.73
C THR A 68 -2.70 -13.43 12.81
N ARG A 69 -2.97 -13.59 11.50
CA ARG A 69 -1.95 -13.74 10.46
C ARG A 69 -2.29 -12.81 9.30
N VAL A 70 -1.58 -11.69 9.22
CA VAL A 70 -1.78 -10.70 8.15
C VAL A 70 -0.43 -10.17 7.69
N GLU A 71 -0.32 -9.91 6.40
CA GLU A 71 0.84 -9.30 5.78
C GLU A 71 0.40 -8.12 4.89
N LEU A 72 1.24 -7.11 4.86
CA LEU A 72 1.08 -5.92 4.04
C LEU A 72 2.39 -5.66 3.28
N ALA A 73 2.31 -5.59 1.96
CA ALA A 73 3.47 -5.36 1.10
C ALA A 73 3.19 -4.30 0.03
N ALA A 74 4.24 -3.56 -0.33
CA ALA A 74 4.25 -2.72 -1.52
C ALA A 74 4.99 -3.47 -2.62
N GLU A 75 4.28 -3.81 -3.70
CA GLU A 75 4.83 -4.49 -4.87
C GLU A 75 4.79 -3.56 -6.08
N ASN A 76 5.56 -3.89 -7.12
CA ASN A 76 5.52 -3.21 -8.43
C ASN A 76 5.62 -1.68 -8.34
N VAL A 77 6.50 -1.17 -7.47
CA VAL A 77 6.72 0.27 -7.32
C VAL A 77 7.33 0.83 -8.61
N THR A 78 6.63 1.77 -9.23
CA THR A 78 7.04 2.52 -10.42
C THR A 78 7.15 4.01 -10.09
N ALA A 79 7.52 4.82 -11.08
CA ALA A 79 7.49 6.28 -10.97
C ALA A 79 6.07 6.85 -10.73
N THR A 80 5.03 6.15 -11.15
CA THR A 80 3.64 6.67 -11.19
C THR A 80 2.72 6.01 -10.17
N GLY A 81 3.14 4.93 -9.53
CA GLY A 81 2.32 4.24 -8.55
C GLY A 81 2.95 2.97 -8.01
N PHE A 82 2.14 2.18 -7.31
CA PHE A 82 2.53 0.86 -6.80
C PHE A 82 1.28 0.01 -6.52
N THR A 83 1.49 -1.28 -6.22
CA THR A 83 0.43 -2.18 -5.77
C THR A 83 0.56 -2.42 -4.27
N THR A 84 -0.46 -2.05 -3.50
CA THR A 84 -0.61 -2.49 -2.10
C THR A 84 -1.18 -3.91 -2.08
N VAL A 85 -0.51 -4.82 -1.39
CA VAL A 85 -0.91 -6.22 -1.24
C VAL A 85 -1.28 -6.51 0.21
N PHE A 86 -2.52 -6.92 0.42
CA PHE A 86 -3.04 -7.40 1.70
C PHE A 86 -3.14 -8.92 1.64
N GLN A 87 -2.48 -9.63 2.55
CA GLN A 87 -2.48 -11.09 2.56
C GLN A 87 -2.85 -11.64 3.93
N THR A 88 -3.52 -12.78 3.93
CA THR A 88 -3.76 -13.60 5.12
C THR A 88 -3.70 -15.08 4.74
N TRP A 89 -3.57 -15.96 5.74
CA TRP A 89 -3.49 -17.40 5.52
C TRP A 89 -4.06 -18.22 6.68
N GLY A 90 -4.18 -19.53 6.45
CA GLY A 90 -4.76 -20.48 7.39
C GLY A 90 -6.26 -20.24 7.60
N ASP A 91 -6.68 -20.31 8.85
CA ASP A 91 -8.07 -20.15 9.33
C ASP A 91 -8.41 -18.73 9.79
N THR A 92 -7.50 -17.77 9.60
CA THR A 92 -7.69 -16.36 9.96
C THR A 92 -8.86 -15.77 9.18
N LYS A 93 -9.76 -15.02 9.85
CA LYS A 93 -10.87 -14.30 9.21
C LYS A 93 -10.70 -12.81 9.36
N VAL A 94 -10.65 -12.10 8.24
CA VAL A 94 -10.47 -10.65 8.20
C VAL A 94 -11.70 -10.00 7.59
N ALA A 95 -12.39 -9.20 8.40
CA ALA A 95 -13.57 -8.48 7.97
C ALA A 95 -13.21 -7.27 7.10
N ARG A 96 -12.23 -6.48 7.54
CA ARG A 96 -11.83 -5.22 6.88
C ARG A 96 -10.36 -4.92 7.11
N MET A 97 -9.70 -4.34 6.11
CA MET A 97 -8.34 -3.79 6.25
C MET A 97 -8.14 -2.54 5.38
N ARG A 98 -7.32 -1.61 5.89
CA ARG A 98 -6.80 -0.44 5.16
C ARG A 98 -5.34 -0.22 5.51
N ALA A 99 -4.59 0.33 4.56
CA ALA A 99 -3.20 0.71 4.76
C ALA A 99 -3.03 2.22 4.56
N ASN A 100 -2.26 2.87 5.42
CA ASN A 100 -1.69 4.18 5.10
C ASN A 100 -0.38 3.96 4.35
N TRP A 101 -0.09 4.83 3.40
CA TRP A 101 1.13 4.77 2.62
C TRP A 101 1.81 6.14 2.55
N MET A 102 3.12 6.11 2.41
CA MET A 102 3.97 7.29 2.17
C MET A 102 5.02 6.92 1.14
N ALA A 103 5.15 7.73 0.09
CA ALA A 103 6.16 7.60 -0.94
C ALA A 103 7.14 8.78 -0.85
N ILE A 104 8.44 8.50 -0.84
CA ILE A 104 9.51 9.50 -0.81
C ILE A 104 10.45 9.25 -1.98
N GLY A 105 10.61 10.24 -2.86
CA GLY A 105 11.39 10.09 -4.07
C GLY A 105 11.79 11.43 -4.69
N GLU A 106 12.52 11.36 -5.80
CA GLU A 106 12.91 12.56 -6.53
C GLU A 106 11.81 12.97 -7.50
N VAL A 107 11.53 14.27 -7.61
CA VAL A 107 10.55 14.87 -8.52
C VAL A 107 11.24 15.86 -9.47
N GLU A 108 10.57 16.25 -10.55
CA GLU A 108 11.03 17.36 -11.39
C GLU A 108 11.06 18.67 -10.58
N ASN A 109 11.93 19.59 -10.99
CA ASN A 109 12.01 20.91 -10.37
C ASN A 109 11.26 21.92 -11.24
N ASP A 110 10.12 22.40 -10.76
CA ASP A 110 9.32 23.43 -11.44
C ASP A 110 10.03 24.80 -11.51
N GLU A 111 11.13 25.00 -10.78
CA GLU A 111 11.86 26.28 -10.73
C GLU A 111 12.99 26.42 -11.77
N ILE A 112 13.26 25.41 -12.61
CA ILE A 112 14.21 25.55 -13.72
C ILE A 112 13.48 26.11 -14.94
N TRP A 113 13.36 27.43 -14.99
CA TRP A 113 13.09 28.11 -16.26
C TRP A 113 14.34 27.95 -17.15
N ASP A 114 14.21 27.23 -18.26
CA ASP A 114 15.23 27.23 -19.32
C ASP A 114 15.38 28.67 -19.86
N VAL A 115 16.48 29.33 -19.51
CA VAL A 115 16.93 30.61 -20.10
C VAL A 115 18.10 30.34 -21.03
#